data_AF-A0A7L3WBE3-F1
#
_entry.id   AF-A0A7L3WBE3-F1
#
_cell.length_a   1.000
_cell.length_b   1.000
_cell.length_c   1.000
_cell.angle_alpha   90.00
_cell.angle_beta   90.00
_cell.angle_gamma   90.00
#
_symmetry.space_group_name_H-M   'P 1'
#
loop_
_entity.id
_entity.type
_entity.pdbx_description
1 polymer ?
#
loop_
_entity_poly.entity_id
_entity_poly.type
_entity_poly.pdbx_seq_one_letter_code
_entity_poly.pdbx_strand_id
1 'polypeptide(L)'
;ILVQTCFNSAELTEDQRQLLDKSVDKKIIHQQLQLVREHTSSLAHNQGAGGLLPTFTAEEQNLTTAIVEMSGVTLQEDNSAVYTEEAFPAVAALYVSLYILNLLSK
;
A
#
# COMPACT_ATOMS: atom_id res chain seq x y z
N ILE A 1 4.64 -14.91 -11.99
CA ILE A 1 4.69 -14.47 -13.42
C ILE A 1 3.91 -13.18 -13.63
N LEU A 2 2.62 -13.11 -13.25
CA LEU A 2 1.81 -11.88 -13.41
C LEU A 2 2.42 -10.64 -12.74
N VAL A 3 2.99 -10.79 -11.54
CA VAL A 3 3.68 -9.73 -10.81
C VAL A 3 4.94 -9.26 -11.57
N GLN A 4 5.74 -10.18 -12.10
CA GLN A 4 6.97 -9.81 -12.82
C GLN A 4 6.73 -9.07 -14.14
N THR A 5 5.64 -9.35 -14.86
CA THR A 5 5.35 -8.73 -16.17
C THR A 5 4.68 -7.35 -16.07
N CYS A 6 4.04 -7.00 -14.95
CA CYS A 6 3.39 -5.71 -14.77
C CYS A 6 4.20 -4.71 -13.91
N PHE A 7 5.15 -5.18 -13.09
CA PHE A 7 5.83 -4.36 -12.06
C PHE A 7 7.30 -4.07 -12.32
N ASN A 8 7.66 -3.70 -13.56
CA ASN A 8 8.95 -3.05 -13.82
C ASN A 8 9.00 -1.61 -13.27
N SER A 9 8.43 -1.37 -12.08
CA SER A 9 8.63 -0.14 -11.32
C SER A 9 9.95 -0.29 -10.57
N ALA A 10 11.00 0.37 -11.06
CA ALA A 10 12.30 0.44 -10.39
C ALA A 10 12.21 0.92 -8.92
N GLU A 11 11.08 1.52 -8.55
CA GLU A 11 10.78 2.08 -7.23
C GLU A 11 10.33 1.07 -6.17
N LEU A 12 9.84 -0.13 -6.55
CA LEU A 12 9.49 -1.17 -5.57
C LEU A 12 10.68 -2.13 -5.38
N THR A 13 11.01 -2.43 -4.14
CA THR A 13 12.06 -3.40 -3.82
C THR A 13 11.58 -4.84 -4.07
N GLU A 14 12.51 -5.79 -4.21
CA GLU A 14 12.16 -7.21 -4.37
C GLU A 14 11.43 -7.76 -3.14
N ASP A 15 11.89 -7.38 -1.95
CA ASP A 15 11.24 -7.77 -0.69
C ASP A 15 9.79 -7.25 -0.65
N GLN A 16 9.56 -6.00 -1.08
CA GLN A 16 8.22 -5.42 -1.12
C GLN A 16 7.30 -6.17 -2.11
N ARG A 17 7.83 -6.61 -3.26
CA ARG A 17 7.07 -7.46 -4.21
C ARG A 17 6.68 -8.81 -3.61
N GLN A 18 7.58 -9.46 -2.87
CA GLN A 18 7.27 -10.72 -2.19
C GLN A 18 6.20 -10.55 -1.11
N LEU A 19 6.19 -9.42 -0.41
CA LEU A 19 5.14 -9.11 0.55
C LEU A 19 3.79 -8.84 -0.14
N LEU A 20 3.80 -8.24 -1.34
CA LEU A 20 2.59 -8.09 -2.16
C LEU A 20 2.03 -9.45 -2.61
N ASP A 21 2.88 -10.40 -3.01
CA ASP A 21 2.45 -11.77 -3.32
C ASP A 21 1.76 -12.43 -2.11
N LYS A 22 2.35 -12.32 -0.91
CA LYS A 22 1.71 -12.81 0.33
C LYS A 22 0.37 -12.12 0.61
N SER A 23 0.25 -10.84 0.26
CA SER A 23 -0.99 -10.07 0.45
C SER A 23 -2.10 -10.53 -0.50
N VAL A 24 -1.74 -10.99 -1.70
CA VAL A 24 -2.67 -11.66 -2.64
C VAL A 24 -3.18 -12.96 -2.04
N ASP A 25 -2.29 -13.81 -1.53
CA ASP A 25 -2.66 -15.09 -0.91
C ASP A 25 -3.60 -14.90 0.30
N LYS A 26 -3.35 -13.86 1.10
CA LYS A 26 -4.19 -13.48 2.25
C LYS A 26 -5.46 -12.72 1.87
N LYS A 27 -5.66 -12.37 0.60
CA LYS A 27 -6.83 -11.64 0.09
C LYS A 27 -7.04 -10.25 0.71
N ILE A 28 -5.96 -9.58 1.10
CA ILE A 28 -6.00 -8.26 1.76
C ILE A 28 -5.67 -7.08 0.83
N ILE A 29 -5.40 -7.34 -0.46
CA ILE A 29 -5.03 -6.31 -1.44
C ILE A 29 -6.06 -5.17 -1.50
N HIS A 30 -7.35 -5.49 -1.38
CA HIS A 30 -8.41 -4.48 -1.39
C HIS A 30 -8.30 -3.50 -0.21
N GLN A 31 -8.07 -4.04 1.00
CA GLN A 31 -7.90 -3.25 2.22
C GLN A 31 -6.63 -2.39 2.14
N GLN A 32 -5.51 -2.95 1.68
CA GLN A 32 -4.26 -2.22 1.50
C GLN A 32 -4.41 -1.06 0.49
N LEU A 33 -5.09 -1.30 -0.63
CA LEU A 33 -5.38 -0.27 -1.63
C LEU A 33 -6.23 0.86 -1.04
N GLN A 34 -7.22 0.54 -0.21
CA GLN A 34 -8.05 1.54 0.45
C GLN A 34 -7.22 2.40 1.41
N LEU A 35 -6.38 1.78 2.24
CA LEU A 35 -5.49 2.48 3.17
C LEU A 35 -4.56 3.46 2.43
N VAL A 36 -3.83 2.98 1.42
CA VAL A 36 -2.91 3.83 0.64
C VAL A 36 -3.67 4.97 -0.06
N ARG A 37 -4.86 4.70 -0.60
CA ARG A 37 -5.71 5.71 -1.24
C ARG A 37 -6.13 6.80 -0.25
N GLU A 38 -6.64 6.43 0.91
CA GLU A 38 -7.14 7.38 1.92
C GLU A 38 -6.03 8.35 2.34
N HIS A 39 -4.83 7.83 2.58
CA HIS A 39 -3.67 8.64 2.94
C HIS A 39 -3.11 9.50 1.80
N THR A 40 -3.10 9.00 0.57
CA THR A 40 -2.64 9.79 -0.58
C THR A 40 -3.65 10.91 -0.89
N SER A 41 -4.95 10.65 -0.67
CA SER A 41 -6.02 11.62 -0.93
C SER A 41 -6.10 12.74 0.10
N SER A 42 -5.80 12.46 1.39
CA SER A 42 -5.73 13.49 2.44
C SER A 42 -4.55 14.45 2.25
N LEU A 43 -3.52 14.03 1.51
CA LEU A 43 -2.40 14.89 1.13
C LEU A 43 -2.81 15.90 0.03
N ALA A 44 -3.74 15.50 -0.86
CA ALA A 44 -4.21 16.28 -2.00
C ALA A 44 -5.42 17.19 -1.69
N HIS A 45 -6.14 16.92 -0.59
CA HIS A 45 -7.23 17.73 -0.10
C HIS A 45 -7.13 17.81 1.42
N ASN A 46 -7.04 19.03 1.97
CA ASN A 46 -7.21 19.34 3.40
C ASN A 46 -8.66 19.03 3.86
N GLN A 47 -9.12 17.81 3.69
CA GLN A 47 -10.38 17.30 4.21
C GLN A 47 -10.04 16.06 5.03
N GLY A 48 -10.30 16.14 6.33
CA GLY A 48 -10.03 15.06 7.27
C GLY A 48 -10.57 13.73 6.74
N ALA A 49 -9.75 12.69 6.87
CA ALA A 49 -10.08 11.33 6.48
C ALA A 49 -11.32 10.86 7.26
N GLY A 50 -12.50 11.00 6.65
CA GLY A 50 -13.79 10.54 7.18
C GLY A 50 -14.17 9.14 6.70
N GLY A 51 -13.22 8.35 6.22
CA GLY A 51 -13.39 6.94 5.86
C GLY A 51 -13.05 6.06 7.05
N LEU A 52 -13.83 4.99 7.26
CA LEU A 52 -13.44 3.92 8.18
C LEU A 52 -12.18 3.26 7.61
N LEU A 53 -11.04 3.45 8.29
CA LEU A 53 -9.81 2.74 7.96
C LEU A 53 -10.07 1.23 7.97
N PRO A 54 -9.54 0.48 7.00
CA PRO A 54 -9.75 -0.95 6.92
C PRO A 54 -9.21 -1.64 8.18
N THR A 55 -9.96 -2.63 8.67
CA THR A 55 -9.54 -3.45 9.82
C THR A 55 -8.67 -4.60 9.35
N PHE A 56 -7.53 -4.78 10.00
CA PHE A 56 -6.60 -5.88 9.78
C PHE A 56 -6.48 -6.75 11.03
N THR A 57 -6.22 -8.04 10.85
CA THR A 57 -5.63 -8.86 11.93
C THR A 57 -4.21 -8.40 12.23
N ALA A 58 -3.65 -8.78 13.38
CA ALA A 58 -2.28 -8.39 13.76
C ALA A 58 -1.22 -8.81 12.72
N GLU A 59 -1.39 -9.97 12.09
CA GLU A 59 -0.48 -10.43 11.04
C GLU A 59 -0.61 -9.62 9.76
N GLU A 60 -1.84 -9.31 9.33
CA GLU A 60 -2.10 -8.50 8.14
C GLU A 60 -1.69 -7.04 8.33
N GLN A 61 -1.80 -6.53 9.56
CA GLN A 61 -1.32 -5.21 9.94
C GLN A 61 0.21 -5.17 9.81
N ASN A 62 0.93 -6.13 10.39
CA ASN A 62 2.39 -6.21 10.26
C ASN A 62 2.83 -6.30 8.80
N LEU A 63 2.13 -7.10 7.99
CA LEU A 63 2.39 -7.23 6.56
C LEU A 63 2.16 -5.90 5.82
N THR A 64 1.05 -5.22 6.11
CA THR A 64 0.69 -3.93 5.48
C THR A 64 1.65 -2.82 5.88
N THR A 65 2.00 -2.73 7.17
CA THR A 65 2.99 -1.78 7.69
C THR A 65 4.33 -1.96 6.97
N ALA A 66 4.84 -3.19 6.87
CA ALA A 66 6.09 -3.46 6.18
C ALA A 66 6.07 -3.01 4.71
N ILE A 67 4.97 -3.26 3.98
CA ILE A 67 4.83 -2.87 2.56
C ILE A 67 4.83 -1.34 2.40
N VAL A 68 4.12 -0.62 3.27
CA VAL A 68 4.01 0.84 3.18
C VAL A 68 5.33 1.50 3.64
N GLU A 69 5.96 1.00 4.69
CA GLU A 69 7.26 1.50 5.18
C GLU A 69 8.39 1.31 4.17
N MET A 70 8.38 0.22 3.42
CA MET A 70 9.30 0.02 2.29
C MET A 70 9.15 1.06 1.17
N SER A 71 8.05 1.83 1.17
CA SER A 71 7.85 2.97 0.25
C SER A 71 8.34 4.30 0.83
N GLY A 72 9.03 4.30 1.97
CA GLY A 72 9.53 5.50 2.63
C GLY A 72 8.49 6.24 3.47
N VAL A 73 7.40 5.58 3.85
CA VAL A 73 6.29 6.17 4.63
C VAL A 73 6.31 5.61 6.05
N THR A 74 6.24 6.45 7.07
CA THR A 74 6.05 5.97 8.45
C THR A 74 4.56 5.87 8.76
N LEU A 75 4.09 4.66 9.05
CA LEU A 75 2.76 4.41 9.62
C LEU A 75 2.83 4.53 11.14
N GLN A 76 1.92 5.30 11.73
CA GLN A 76 1.75 5.37 13.18
C GLN A 76 0.80 4.28 13.67
N GLU A 77 0.80 4.03 14.99
CA GLU A 77 -0.03 2.99 15.63
C GLU A 77 -1.54 3.20 15.42
N ASP A 78 -1.97 4.43 15.16
CA ASP A 78 -3.36 4.79 14.85
C ASP A 78 -3.71 4.62 13.35
N ASN A 79 -2.81 3.97 12.58
CA ASN A 79 -2.88 3.87 11.13
C ASN A 79 -2.84 5.24 10.41
N SER A 80 -2.41 6.33 11.05
CA SER A 80 -2.05 7.56 10.33
C SER A 80 -0.68 7.38 9.65
N ALA A 81 -0.42 8.15 8.59
CA ALA A 81 0.82 8.01 7.83
C ALA A 81 1.42 9.38 7.49
N VAL A 82 2.74 9.48 7.66
CA VAL A 82 3.52 10.68 7.32
C VAL A 82 4.23 10.45 5.99
N TYR A 83 3.89 11.28 5.00
CA TYR A 83 4.47 11.23 3.66
C TYR A 83 5.46 12.38 3.48
N THR A 84 6.67 12.06 3.03
CA THR A 84 7.62 13.05 2.51
C THR A 84 7.50 13.14 0.99
N GLU A 85 7.90 14.25 0.39
CA GLU A 85 7.93 14.39 -1.07
C GLU A 85 8.84 13.34 -1.74
N GLU A 86 9.91 12.95 -1.04
CA GLU A 86 10.87 11.93 -1.47
C GLU A 86 10.25 10.53 -1.58
N ALA A 87 9.25 10.23 -0.75
CA ALA A 87 8.54 8.95 -0.76
C ALA A 87 7.48 8.87 -1.88
N PHE A 88 7.11 9.99 -2.50
CA PHE A 88 6.01 10.04 -3.47
C PHE A 88 6.15 9.06 -4.65
N PRO A 89 7.31 8.92 -5.31
CA PRO A 89 7.46 7.97 -6.42
C PRO A 89 7.21 6.52 -6.01
N ALA A 90 7.75 6.11 -4.86
CA ALA A 90 7.58 4.76 -4.32
C ALA A 90 6.13 4.49 -3.90
N VAL A 91 5.47 5.47 -3.27
CA VAL A 91 4.04 5.39 -2.90
C VAL A 91 3.15 5.31 -4.14
N ALA A 92 3.44 6.09 -5.18
CA ALA A 92 2.70 6.03 -6.44
C ALA A 92 2.86 4.65 -7.11
N ALA A 93 4.07 4.09 -7.12
CA ALA A 93 4.33 2.75 -7.60
C ALA A 93 3.58 1.69 -6.79
N LEU A 94 3.56 1.81 -5.46
CA LEU A 94 2.80 0.92 -4.57
C LEU A 94 1.30 1.01 -4.85
N TYR A 95 0.74 2.22 -4.94
CA TYR A 95 -0.68 2.42 -5.23
C TYR A 95 -1.08 1.79 -6.58
N VAL A 96 -0.32 2.05 -7.64
CA VAL A 96 -0.58 1.45 -8.97
C VAL A 96 -0.51 -0.07 -8.90
N SER A 97 0.45 -0.60 -8.13
CA SER A 97 0.61 -2.05 -7.97
C SER A 97 -0.56 -2.70 -7.26
N LEU A 98 -0.98 -2.13 -6.13
CA LEU A 98 -2.17 -2.56 -5.40
C LEU A 98 -3.44 -2.44 -6.25
N TYR A 99 -3.55 -1.39 -7.07
CA TYR A 99 -4.70 -1.21 -7.96
C TYR A 99 -4.79 -2.31 -9.02
N ILE A 100 -3.68 -2.62 -9.69
CA ILE A 100 -3.61 -3.69 -10.69
C ILE A 100 -3.89 -5.04 -10.03
N LEU A 101 -3.24 -5.35 -8.89
CA LEU A 101 -3.48 -6.59 -8.16
C LEU A 101 -4.95 -6.71 -7.73
N ASN A 102 -5.57 -5.62 -7.24
CA ASN A 102 -6.99 -5.63 -6.88
C ASN A 102 -7.91 -5.90 -8.09
N LEU A 103 -7.51 -5.52 -9.31
CA LEU A 103 -8.26 -5.84 -10.52
C LEU A 103 -8.08 -7.30 -10.94
N LEU A 104 -6.88 -7.85 -10.79
CA LEU A 104 -6.52 -9.20 -11.22
C LEU A 104 -6.95 -10.29 -10.22
N SER A 105 -7.02 -9.95 -8.93
CA SER A 105 -7.42 -10.87 -7.85
C SER A 105 -8.95 -10.97 -7.66
N LYS A 106 -9.72 -10.56 -8.67
CA LYS A 106 -11.19 -10.73 -8.72
C LYS A 106 -11.60 -12.10 -9.24
#